data_AF-R9JP99-F1
#
_entry.id   AF-R9JP99-F1
#
_cell.length_a   1.000
_cell.length_b   1.000
_cell.length_c   1.000
_cell.angle_alpha   90.00
_cell.angle_beta   90.00
_cell.angle_gamma   90.00
#
_symmetry.space_group_name_H-M   'P 1'
#
loop_
_entity.id
_entity.type
_entity.pdbx_description
1 polymer ?
#
loop_
_entity_poly.entity_id
_entity_poly.type
_entity_poly.pdbx_seq_one_letter_code
_entity_poly.pdbx_strand_id
1 'polypeptide(L)'
;MKLHDDYYEEERSSGSKMTYIYMLLIMSAVILGVMALVFWSNQSRTKSDGSGYAAAVAQKEAKAAETSKKMEANASESVISESKLTSNDLDIWSLPDTGREKKSSTANKNNGTVTNQTTGETVVDGSSTASDGTSQSRTADEISNGKTSVYDMTNKENLDGEKTGEQNEEKKNERDQADDEEEDDEDDVTSIQVKHADGTKEWVEVNEDIPKNKYDYKNLTYDKPLMNYREDGKLVSKCGVDISANQGEVDFSKLKSAGCDFVMIKVGARGYSSGRIVTDANLEDNLKAAKKAGLDIGVYFCSQALNKSEAREEADELMDAISGYSIKYPIAFVMENVDDDMARIEALEQTDRTQIAKAFLNRVEDAGYTPMIYGDKEWLLTMVDMEELQDYEVWFAQDSDEPEYPYEFGMWQYDSDASIKGIQGDAAMSISFKDYAK
;
A
#
# COMPACT_ATOMS: atom_id res chain seq x y z
N MET A 1 18.99 -67.62 55.72
CA MET A 1 19.33 -66.40 54.95
C MET A 1 19.01 -66.67 53.50
N LYS A 2 18.44 -65.66 52.82
CA LYS A 2 17.77 -65.65 51.50
C LYS A 2 16.27 -66.02 51.54
N LEU A 3 15.49 -64.94 51.40
CA LEU A 3 14.04 -64.86 51.24
C LEU A 3 13.63 -65.44 49.89
N HIS A 4 12.48 -66.09 49.89
CA HIS A 4 11.80 -66.70 48.74
C HIS A 4 10.61 -65.81 48.37
N ASP A 5 10.61 -65.39 47.11
CA ASP A 5 9.51 -65.11 46.17
C ASP A 5 8.09 -64.79 46.68
N ASP A 6 7.65 -63.60 46.29
CA ASP A 6 6.46 -63.31 45.48
C ASP A 6 5.18 -64.11 45.73
N TYR A 7 4.21 -63.46 46.37
CA TYR A 7 2.77 -63.63 46.08
C TYR A 7 2.03 -62.33 46.41
N TYR A 8 1.53 -61.64 45.38
CA TYR A 8 0.15 -61.14 45.35
C TYR A 8 -0.36 -61.22 43.91
N GLU A 9 -1.39 -62.04 43.75
CA GLU A 9 -2.21 -62.17 42.56
C GLU A 9 -2.91 -60.83 42.24
N GLU A 10 -2.97 -60.45 40.97
CA GLU A 10 -4.10 -59.67 40.49
C GLU A 10 -4.61 -60.25 39.16
N GLU A 11 -5.90 -60.54 39.19
CA GLU A 11 -6.62 -61.36 38.23
C GLU A 11 -6.81 -60.68 36.87
N ARG A 12 -6.98 -61.54 35.87
CA ARG A 12 -7.34 -61.22 34.50
C ARG A 12 -8.64 -60.39 34.41
N SER A 13 -8.56 -59.24 33.76
CA SER A 13 -9.69 -58.65 33.01
C SER A 13 -9.39 -58.64 31.52
N SER A 14 -9.58 -59.80 30.88
CA SER A 14 -9.50 -59.98 29.42
C SER A 14 -10.84 -59.62 28.77
N GLY A 15 -11.37 -58.42 29.04
CA GLY A 15 -12.67 -57.95 28.53
C GLY A 15 -12.65 -56.59 27.83
N SER A 16 -11.56 -55.81 27.93
CA SER A 16 -11.55 -54.43 27.40
C SER A 16 -10.83 -54.26 26.07
N LYS A 17 -9.83 -55.10 25.73
CA LYS A 17 -9.03 -54.92 24.51
C LYS A 17 -9.83 -55.10 23.21
N MET A 18 -10.78 -56.04 23.17
CA MET A 18 -11.63 -56.23 21.98
C MET A 18 -12.55 -55.04 21.75
N THR A 19 -13.11 -54.44 22.80
CA THR A 19 -13.98 -53.27 22.71
C THR A 19 -13.24 -52.04 22.18
N TYR A 20 -12.00 -51.81 22.62
CA TYR A 20 -11.17 -50.72 22.10
C TYR A 20 -10.75 -50.94 20.65
N ILE A 21 -10.48 -52.18 20.24
CA ILE A 21 -10.17 -52.51 18.84
C ILE A 21 -11.40 -52.26 17.95
N TYR A 22 -12.60 -52.66 18.37
CA TYR A 22 -13.82 -52.35 17.62
C TYR A 22 -14.11 -50.85 17.58
N MET A 23 -13.87 -50.12 18.66
CA MET A 23 -14.05 -48.66 18.69
C MET A 23 -13.07 -47.96 17.73
N LEU A 24 -11.80 -48.40 17.67
CA LEU A 24 -10.81 -47.88 16.72
C LEU A 24 -11.15 -48.22 15.27
N LEU A 25 -11.65 -49.43 15.01
CA LEU A 25 -12.08 -49.82 13.66
C LEU A 25 -13.31 -49.03 13.19
N ILE A 26 -14.26 -48.76 14.09
CA ILE A 26 -15.45 -47.94 13.78
C ILE A 26 -15.03 -46.48 13.55
N MET A 27 -14.17 -45.91 14.38
CA MET A 27 -13.66 -44.54 14.20
C MET A 27 -12.87 -44.40 12.88
N SER A 28 -12.04 -45.38 12.54
CA SER A 28 -11.31 -45.40 11.26
C SER A 28 -12.25 -45.48 10.05
N ALA A 29 -13.31 -46.31 10.13
CA ALA A 29 -14.31 -46.40 9.09
C ALA A 29 -15.11 -45.09 8.90
N VAL A 30 -15.40 -44.38 10.00
CA VAL A 30 -16.06 -43.06 9.96
C VAL A 30 -15.14 -42.01 9.33
N ILE A 31 -13.86 -41.97 9.69
CA ILE A 31 -12.89 -41.02 9.12
C ILE A 31 -12.71 -41.27 7.60
N LEU A 32 -12.60 -42.52 7.18
CA LEU A 32 -12.53 -42.87 5.75
C LEU A 32 -13.83 -42.54 5.00
N GLY A 33 -14.99 -42.70 5.64
CA GLY A 33 -16.28 -42.30 5.08
C GLY A 33 -16.40 -40.78 4.90
N VAL A 34 -15.92 -39.99 5.86
CA VAL A 34 -15.89 -38.52 5.77
C VAL A 34 -14.88 -38.07 4.72
N MET A 35 -13.69 -38.66 4.66
CA MET A 35 -12.71 -38.36 3.60
C MET A 35 -13.23 -38.72 2.21
N ALA A 36 -13.94 -39.84 2.06
CA ALA A 36 -14.58 -40.20 0.79
C ALA A 36 -15.71 -39.23 0.42
N LEU A 37 -16.51 -38.75 1.39
CA LEU A 37 -17.54 -37.73 1.16
C LEU A 37 -16.94 -36.37 0.79
N VAL A 38 -15.85 -35.95 1.43
CA VAL A 38 -15.12 -34.72 1.07
C VAL A 38 -14.49 -34.86 -0.31
N PHE A 39 -13.90 -36.02 -0.63
CA PHE A 39 -13.35 -36.29 -1.95
C PHE A 39 -14.44 -36.33 -3.02
N TRP A 40 -15.62 -36.92 -2.77
CA TRP A 40 -16.72 -36.92 -3.73
C TRP A 40 -17.38 -35.55 -3.88
N SER A 41 -17.50 -34.80 -2.79
CA SER A 41 -17.94 -33.40 -2.81
C SER A 41 -16.98 -32.55 -3.64
N ASN A 42 -15.66 -32.77 -3.51
CA ASN A 42 -14.65 -32.07 -4.28
C ASN A 42 -14.55 -32.54 -5.75
N GLN A 43 -14.77 -33.82 -6.01
CA GLN A 43 -14.75 -34.38 -7.36
C GLN A 43 -16.01 -34.04 -8.18
N SER A 44 -17.10 -33.66 -7.51
CA SER A 44 -18.29 -33.09 -8.18
C SER A 44 -18.11 -31.65 -8.66
N ARG A 45 -16.96 -31.00 -8.36
CA ARG A 45 -16.58 -29.68 -8.88
C ARG A 45 -15.55 -29.71 -10.01
N THR A 46 -15.08 -30.88 -10.44
CA THR A 46 -14.03 -30.99 -11.46
C THR A 46 -14.51 -31.65 -12.75
N LYS A 47 -15.68 -31.26 -13.26
CA LYS A 47 -16.05 -31.36 -14.70
C LYS A 47 -17.12 -30.34 -15.08
N SER A 48 -16.72 -29.12 -15.46
CA SER A 48 -17.28 -28.38 -16.61
C SER A 48 -16.72 -26.95 -16.68
N ASP A 49 -16.05 -26.66 -17.80
CA ASP A 49 -16.06 -25.40 -18.54
C ASP A 49 -15.50 -24.12 -17.89
N GLY A 50 -14.19 -23.91 -18.11
CA GLY A 50 -13.53 -22.59 -18.07
C GLY A 50 -14.05 -21.58 -19.11
N SER A 51 -15.20 -21.82 -19.75
CA SER A 51 -15.91 -20.85 -20.58
C SER A 51 -17.00 -20.09 -19.81
N GLY A 52 -17.37 -20.53 -18.61
CA GLY A 52 -18.45 -19.90 -17.82
C GLY A 52 -18.08 -18.54 -17.24
N TYR A 53 -16.87 -18.38 -16.70
CA TYR A 53 -16.42 -17.11 -16.13
C TYR A 53 -16.14 -16.08 -17.23
N ALA A 54 -15.44 -16.48 -18.31
CA ALA A 54 -15.23 -15.63 -19.48
C ALA A 54 -16.54 -15.22 -20.16
N ALA A 55 -17.52 -16.13 -20.27
CA ALA A 55 -18.84 -15.80 -20.80
C ALA A 55 -19.66 -14.92 -19.84
N ALA A 56 -19.53 -15.09 -18.52
CA ALA A 56 -20.20 -14.26 -17.54
C ALA A 56 -19.62 -12.84 -17.49
N VAL A 57 -18.29 -12.70 -17.61
CA VAL A 57 -17.60 -11.41 -17.73
C VAL A 57 -17.97 -10.74 -19.06
N ALA A 58 -17.89 -11.44 -20.18
CA ALA A 58 -18.30 -10.91 -21.49
C ALA A 58 -19.79 -10.51 -21.53
N GLN A 59 -20.67 -11.26 -20.87
CA GLN A 59 -22.10 -10.90 -20.74
C GLN A 59 -22.31 -9.71 -19.80
N LYS A 60 -21.51 -9.56 -18.74
CA LYS A 60 -21.57 -8.42 -17.82
C LYS A 60 -21.06 -7.15 -18.50
N GLU A 61 -19.97 -7.24 -19.26
CA GLU A 61 -19.43 -6.15 -20.07
C GLU A 61 -20.37 -5.77 -21.21
N ALA A 62 -20.95 -6.75 -21.92
CA ALA A 62 -21.95 -6.48 -22.96
C ALA A 62 -23.21 -5.81 -22.39
N LYS A 63 -23.70 -6.25 -21.21
CA LYS A 63 -24.82 -5.59 -20.52
C LYS A 63 -24.47 -4.19 -20.02
N ALA A 64 -23.24 -3.97 -19.55
CA ALA A 64 -22.78 -2.64 -19.16
C ALA A 64 -22.70 -1.69 -20.37
N ALA A 65 -22.20 -2.17 -21.51
CA ALA A 65 -22.13 -1.42 -22.76
C ALA A 65 -23.51 -1.16 -23.40
N GLU A 66 -24.47 -2.08 -23.27
CA GLU A 66 -25.86 -1.83 -23.67
C GLU A 66 -26.56 -0.84 -22.74
N THR A 67 -26.27 -0.90 -21.44
CA THR A 67 -26.84 0.02 -20.45
C THR A 67 -26.28 1.44 -20.64
N SER A 68 -24.99 1.60 -20.92
CA SER A 68 -24.39 2.91 -21.23
C SER A 68 -24.96 3.48 -22.53
N LYS A 69 -25.07 2.69 -23.61
CA LYS A 69 -25.72 3.12 -24.86
C LYS A 69 -27.19 3.50 -24.67
N LYS A 70 -27.92 2.81 -23.79
CA LYS A 70 -29.32 3.13 -23.47
C LYS A 70 -29.45 4.37 -22.60
N MET A 71 -28.49 4.63 -21.72
CA MET A 71 -28.41 5.87 -20.94
C MET A 71 -28.02 7.07 -21.81
N GLU A 72 -27.11 6.91 -22.79
CA GLU A 72 -26.77 7.94 -23.78
C GLU A 72 -27.93 8.23 -24.75
N ALA A 73 -28.66 7.20 -25.20
CA ALA A 73 -29.87 7.36 -26.01
C ALA A 73 -31.01 8.05 -25.24
N ASN A 74 -31.21 7.71 -23.97
CA ASN A 74 -32.21 8.38 -23.11
C ASN A 74 -31.79 9.81 -22.71
N ALA A 75 -30.49 10.07 -22.57
CA ALA A 75 -29.98 11.43 -22.32
C ALA A 75 -30.15 12.33 -23.56
N SER A 76 -30.03 11.77 -24.76
CA SER A 76 -30.29 12.50 -26.00
C SER A 76 -31.79 12.64 -26.32
N GLU A 77 -32.65 11.67 -25.98
CA GLU A 77 -34.11 11.83 -26.09
C GLU A 77 -34.72 12.79 -25.07
N SER A 78 -34.26 12.79 -23.81
CA SER A 78 -34.81 13.68 -22.76
C SER A 78 -34.44 15.15 -22.97
N VAL A 79 -33.30 15.44 -23.62
CA VAL A 79 -32.89 16.80 -23.97
C VAL A 79 -33.68 17.36 -25.17
N ILE A 80 -34.29 16.51 -26.00
CA ILE A 80 -35.04 16.91 -27.21
C ILE A 80 -36.57 16.90 -26.97
N SER A 81 -37.09 16.20 -25.96
CA SER A 81 -38.54 16.09 -25.73
C SER A 81 -39.16 17.11 -24.77
N GLU A 82 -38.38 17.89 -24.01
CA GLU A 82 -38.92 18.85 -23.01
C GLU A 82 -38.60 20.33 -23.25
N SER A 83 -37.96 20.70 -24.35
CA SER A 83 -37.71 22.11 -24.69
C SER A 83 -38.90 22.73 -25.45
N LYS A 84 -39.85 23.32 -24.71
CA LYS A 84 -40.93 24.19 -25.26
C LYS A 84 -40.53 25.67 -25.34
N LEU A 85 -39.25 25.97 -25.51
CA LEU A 85 -38.76 27.34 -25.65
C LEU A 85 -38.43 27.60 -27.12
N THR A 86 -39.09 28.61 -27.70
CA THR A 86 -38.82 29.05 -29.07
C THR A 86 -37.92 30.26 -29.06
N SER A 87 -37.25 30.56 -30.18
CA SER A 87 -36.33 31.71 -30.29
C SER A 87 -36.96 33.09 -30.01
N ASN A 88 -38.28 33.17 -29.82
CA ASN A 88 -39.01 34.37 -29.43
C ASN A 88 -39.15 34.55 -27.91
N ASP A 89 -38.75 33.56 -27.09
CA ASP A 89 -38.80 33.63 -25.62
C ASP A 89 -37.50 34.18 -24.99
N LEU A 90 -36.55 34.62 -25.81
CA LEU A 90 -35.27 35.21 -25.39
C LEU A 90 -35.25 36.73 -25.63
N ASP A 91 -36.26 37.44 -25.16
CA ASP A 91 -36.24 38.91 -25.12
C ASP A 91 -35.42 39.43 -23.92
N ILE A 92 -34.13 39.69 -24.17
CA ILE A 92 -33.13 40.22 -23.23
C ILE A 92 -33.31 41.73 -22.93
N TRP A 93 -34.42 42.35 -23.30
CA TRP A 93 -34.63 43.80 -23.09
C TRP A 93 -36.06 44.15 -22.65
N SER A 94 -36.38 43.85 -21.39
CA SER A 94 -37.51 44.46 -20.64
C SER A 94 -37.35 44.24 -19.13
N LEU A 95 -36.39 44.90 -18.49
CA LEU A 95 -36.30 44.98 -17.03
C LEU A 95 -37.25 46.07 -16.51
N PRO A 96 -38.22 45.78 -15.62
CA PRO A 96 -38.86 46.82 -14.83
C PRO A 96 -37.93 47.28 -13.69
N ASP A 97 -37.78 48.59 -13.57
CA ASP A 97 -36.98 49.33 -12.59
C ASP A 97 -37.39 48.98 -11.14
N THR A 98 -36.56 48.21 -10.43
CA THR A 98 -36.74 47.98 -8.99
C THR A 98 -35.93 49.02 -8.22
N GLY A 99 -36.58 50.16 -7.95
CA GLY A 99 -36.06 51.32 -7.23
C GLY A 99 -35.33 51.00 -5.93
N ARG A 100 -34.01 51.11 -5.98
CA ARG A 100 -33.09 50.90 -4.86
C ARG A 100 -32.94 52.21 -4.07
N GLU A 101 -33.64 52.35 -2.95
CA GLU A 101 -33.32 53.37 -1.93
C GLU A 101 -32.43 52.78 -0.81
N LYS A 102 -31.38 53.54 -0.45
CA LYS A 102 -30.49 53.30 0.69
C LYS A 102 -31.18 53.69 1.99
N LYS A 103 -31.22 52.79 2.99
CA LYS A 103 -31.19 53.18 4.42
C LYS A 103 -30.72 52.05 5.35
N SER A 104 -30.06 52.49 6.41
CA SER A 104 -29.35 51.76 7.45
C SER A 104 -30.24 50.97 8.42
N SER A 105 -29.69 49.84 8.89
CA SER A 105 -29.87 49.14 10.20
C SER A 105 -31.28 48.80 10.72
N THR A 106 -31.54 47.52 11.01
CA THR A 106 -31.61 46.89 12.36
C THR A 106 -32.21 45.48 12.26
N ALA A 107 -31.73 44.53 13.07
CA ALA A 107 -32.17 43.14 13.14
C ALA A 107 -33.65 42.96 13.53
N ASN A 108 -34.35 42.02 12.89
CA ASN A 108 -35.34 41.19 13.57
C ASN A 108 -35.57 39.85 12.84
N LYS A 109 -35.74 38.80 13.64
CA LYS A 109 -35.96 37.38 13.29
C LYS A 109 -37.34 37.19 12.65
N ASN A 110 -37.45 36.24 11.71
CA ASN A 110 -38.53 35.25 11.58
C ASN A 110 -38.25 34.31 10.39
N ASN A 111 -38.00 33.03 10.69
CA ASN A 111 -37.65 31.97 9.75
C ASN A 111 -38.89 31.39 9.06
N GLY A 112 -38.79 31.16 7.74
CA GLY A 112 -39.79 30.46 6.93
C GLY A 112 -39.48 28.96 6.84
N THR A 113 -40.52 28.13 6.89
CA THR A 113 -40.45 26.67 6.76
C THR A 113 -40.60 26.24 5.30
N VAL A 114 -39.80 25.29 4.83
CA VAL A 114 -39.94 24.70 3.48
C VAL A 114 -40.17 23.19 3.62
N THR A 115 -41.18 22.68 2.90
CA THR A 115 -41.53 21.27 2.85
C THR A 115 -41.19 20.69 1.48
N ASN A 116 -40.44 19.58 1.45
CA ASN A 116 -40.10 18.88 0.22
C ASN A 116 -41.30 18.05 -0.26
N GLN A 117 -41.84 18.35 -1.44
CA GLN A 117 -43.06 17.72 -1.97
C GLN A 117 -42.87 16.28 -2.47
N THR A 118 -41.66 15.72 -2.45
CA THR A 118 -41.41 14.33 -2.86
C THR A 118 -41.21 13.39 -1.67
N THR A 119 -40.72 13.89 -0.53
CA THR A 119 -40.42 13.06 0.65
C THR A 119 -41.30 13.37 1.86
N GLY A 120 -42.06 14.48 1.83
CA GLY A 120 -42.94 14.89 2.94
C GLY A 120 -42.20 15.44 4.16
N GLU A 121 -40.88 15.55 4.11
CA GLU A 121 -40.09 16.07 5.22
C GLU A 121 -40.09 17.60 5.24
N THR A 122 -40.23 18.13 6.45
CA THR A 122 -40.28 19.56 6.74
C THR A 122 -39.06 19.92 7.57
N VAL A 123 -38.23 20.84 7.07
CA VAL A 123 -37.03 21.29 7.79
C VAL A 123 -37.27 22.71 8.30
N VAL A 124 -37.02 22.93 9.60
CA VAL A 124 -37.02 24.24 10.25
C VAL A 124 -35.57 24.56 10.59
N ASP A 125 -35.00 25.58 9.95
CA ASP A 125 -33.64 26.01 10.24
C ASP A 125 -33.59 26.84 11.55
N GLY A 126 -32.62 26.55 12.41
CA GLY A 126 -32.24 27.36 13.57
C GLY A 126 -32.81 26.95 14.95
N SER A 127 -32.22 25.90 15.56
CA SER A 127 -32.11 25.82 17.03
C SER A 127 -30.87 25.02 17.42
N SER A 128 -29.82 25.73 17.80
CA SER A 128 -28.68 25.20 18.55
C SER A 128 -29.15 24.77 19.95
N THR A 129 -29.10 23.48 20.24
CA THR A 129 -28.94 22.97 21.60
C THR A 129 -28.14 21.68 21.55
N ALA A 130 -27.08 21.65 22.33
CA ALA A 130 -26.21 20.52 22.57
C ALA A 130 -27.00 19.24 22.89
N SER A 131 -26.63 18.16 22.22
CA SER A 131 -26.88 16.80 22.69
C SER A 131 -25.67 15.95 22.36
N ASP A 132 -24.94 15.58 23.42
CA ASP A 132 -24.19 14.34 23.49
C ASP A 132 -24.99 13.22 22.83
N GLY A 133 -24.33 12.50 21.93
CA GLY A 133 -24.98 11.50 21.09
C GLY A 133 -24.01 10.93 20.09
N THR A 134 -23.07 10.14 20.62
CA THR A 134 -22.15 9.23 19.94
C THR A 134 -22.67 8.73 18.59
N SER A 135 -22.19 9.33 17.51
CA SER A 135 -22.27 8.74 16.17
C SER A 135 -21.16 9.31 15.30
N GLN A 136 -20.00 8.66 15.32
CA GLN A 136 -19.07 8.69 14.20
C GLN A 136 -18.82 7.24 13.83
N SER A 137 -19.59 6.74 12.87
CA SER A 137 -19.37 5.41 12.31
C SER A 137 -18.14 5.48 11.42
N ARG A 138 -16.96 5.24 11.98
CA ARG A 138 -15.73 5.02 11.22
C ARG A 138 -15.60 3.54 10.86
N THR A 139 -15.19 3.29 9.62
CA THR A 139 -14.42 2.13 9.11
C THR A 139 -14.51 2.10 7.58
N ALA A 140 -13.34 1.90 6.95
CA ALA A 140 -13.13 1.02 5.80
C ALA A 140 -11.60 0.87 5.53
N ASP A 141 -10.76 0.57 6.51
CA ASP A 141 -11.04 0.08 7.86
C ASP A 141 -10.28 1.02 8.83
N GLU A 142 -11.03 1.90 9.50
CA GLU A 142 -10.70 3.30 9.91
C GLU A 142 -9.56 4.01 9.11
N ILE A 143 -9.67 3.92 7.78
CA ILE A 143 -9.01 4.69 6.70
C ILE A 143 -7.52 4.41 6.48
N SER A 144 -7.13 3.19 6.05
CA SER A 144 -5.84 2.90 5.37
C SER A 144 -4.54 3.36 6.07
N ASN A 145 -4.64 3.77 7.32
CA ASN A 145 -3.54 3.91 8.24
C ASN A 145 -3.38 2.62 9.07
N GLY A 146 -3.87 1.48 8.56
CA GLY A 146 -3.51 0.18 9.11
C GLY A 146 -1.99 0.04 9.09
N LYS A 147 -1.43 -0.61 10.11
CA LYS A 147 -0.02 -1.02 10.06
C LYS A 147 0.12 -1.96 8.88
N THR A 148 0.77 -1.49 7.84
CA THR A 148 1.13 -2.33 6.71
C THR A 148 2.55 -2.81 6.95
N SER A 149 2.85 -4.01 6.46
CA SER A 149 4.10 -4.70 6.79
C SER A 149 5.35 -3.92 6.40
N VAL A 150 5.25 -2.96 5.46
CA VAL A 150 6.40 -2.16 5.02
C VAL A 150 6.50 -0.81 5.73
N TYR A 151 5.40 -0.22 6.22
CA TYR A 151 5.48 1.01 7.04
C TYR A 151 5.89 0.73 8.50
N ASP A 152 5.90 -0.53 8.94
CA ASP A 152 6.45 -0.99 10.22
C ASP A 152 7.59 -1.99 9.94
N MET A 153 8.72 -1.51 9.38
CA MET A 153 9.97 -2.29 9.27
C MET A 153 10.50 -2.53 10.69
N THR A 154 9.90 -3.50 11.41
CA THR A 154 10.01 -3.66 12.87
C THR A 154 11.41 -3.95 13.40
N ASN A 155 12.42 -4.21 12.55
CA ASN A 155 13.78 -4.49 13.00
C ASN A 155 14.82 -4.07 11.95
N LYS A 156 15.77 -3.22 12.34
CA LYS A 156 17.01 -3.00 11.58
C LYS A 156 17.71 -4.33 11.36
N GLU A 157 17.90 -4.72 10.11
CA GLU A 157 18.60 -5.96 9.76
C GLU A 157 20.10 -5.79 10.06
N ASN A 158 20.59 -6.35 11.17
CA ASN A 158 22.03 -6.40 11.46
C ASN A 158 22.64 -7.64 10.79
N LEU A 159 23.63 -7.42 9.94
CA LEU A 159 24.48 -8.44 9.33
C LEU A 159 25.48 -9.00 10.36
N ASP A 160 25.05 -9.92 11.22
CA ASP A 160 25.98 -10.74 11.99
C ASP A 160 25.40 -12.15 12.21
N GLY A 161 25.81 -13.10 11.37
CA GLY A 161 25.34 -14.48 11.47
C GLY A 161 26.02 -15.47 10.54
N GLU A 162 27.34 -15.66 10.68
CA GLU A 162 28.00 -16.99 10.82
C GLU A 162 29.53 -16.89 10.68
N LYS A 163 30.22 -16.62 11.79
CA LYS A 163 31.52 -17.24 12.06
C LYS A 163 31.43 -17.98 13.38
N THR A 164 31.15 -19.27 13.30
CA THR A 164 31.29 -20.20 14.43
C THR A 164 32.73 -20.20 14.92
N GLY A 165 32.94 -19.78 16.17
CA GLY A 165 34.24 -19.82 16.83
C GLY A 165 34.10 -19.54 18.31
N GLU A 166 34.02 -20.61 19.09
CA GLU A 166 33.93 -20.63 20.54
C GLU A 166 35.16 -19.97 21.24
N GLN A 167 34.88 -19.32 22.39
CA GLN A 167 35.73 -19.10 23.58
C GLN A 167 36.48 -17.76 23.80
N ASN A 168 35.98 -17.08 24.84
CA ASN A 168 36.67 -16.55 26.04
C ASN A 168 37.61 -15.32 25.98
N GLU A 169 37.34 -14.46 26.96
CA GLU A 169 38.00 -13.23 27.37
C GLU A 169 39.51 -13.39 27.68
N GLU A 170 40.35 -12.44 27.25
CA GLU A 170 41.07 -11.46 28.10
C GLU A 170 42.24 -10.76 27.37
N LYS A 171 42.19 -9.41 27.41
CA LYS A 171 43.29 -8.42 27.52
C LYS A 171 44.48 -8.36 26.52
N LYS A 172 44.67 -7.10 26.09
CA LYS A 172 45.90 -6.26 25.96
C LYS A 172 46.58 -6.15 24.58
N ASN A 173 46.62 -4.88 24.14
CA ASN A 173 47.69 -4.14 23.44
C ASN A 173 48.85 -4.96 22.85
N GLU A 174 49.09 -4.81 21.55
CA GLU A 174 50.26 -4.09 21.00
C GLU A 174 50.12 -3.95 19.47
N ARG A 175 50.75 -2.90 18.93
CA ARG A 175 50.88 -2.62 17.49
C ARG A 175 51.65 -3.76 16.82
N ASP A 176 51.31 -4.08 15.58
CA ASP A 176 52.28 -4.09 14.48
C ASP A 176 51.58 -4.08 13.11
N GLN A 177 52.23 -3.39 12.18
CA GLN A 177 51.87 -3.26 10.77
C GLN A 177 51.94 -4.63 10.07
N ALA A 178 50.92 -4.93 9.28
CA ALA A 178 51.06 -5.76 8.09
C ALA A 178 50.11 -5.19 7.04
N ASP A 179 50.70 -4.82 5.89
CA ASP A 179 49.98 -4.55 4.65
C ASP A 179 49.21 -5.83 4.28
N ASP A 180 47.88 -5.76 4.30
CA ASP A 180 47.04 -6.67 3.54
C ASP A 180 46.29 -5.80 2.53
N GLU A 181 46.80 -5.85 1.29
CA GLU A 181 46.06 -5.47 0.09
C GLU A 181 44.88 -6.45 0.00
N GLU A 182 43.71 -6.07 0.53
CA GLU A 182 42.47 -6.74 0.17
C GLU A 182 42.17 -6.34 -1.28
N GLU A 183 42.52 -7.24 -2.21
CA GLU A 183 41.95 -7.26 -3.55
C GLU A 183 40.42 -7.33 -3.38
N ASP A 184 39.73 -6.26 -3.79
CA ASP A 184 38.27 -6.21 -3.95
C ASP A 184 37.89 -7.24 -5.03
N ASP A 185 37.78 -8.51 -4.66
CA ASP A 185 37.06 -9.50 -5.46
C ASP A 185 35.57 -9.12 -5.36
N GLU A 186 35.01 -8.59 -6.46
CA GLU A 186 33.57 -8.49 -6.67
C GLU A 186 32.98 -9.90 -6.55
N ASP A 187 32.60 -10.29 -5.34
CA ASP A 187 31.81 -11.49 -5.10
C ASP A 187 30.51 -11.33 -5.90
N ASP A 188 30.45 -12.00 -7.05
CA ASP A 188 29.24 -12.09 -7.87
C ASP A 188 28.15 -12.71 -6.98
N VAL A 189 27.29 -11.86 -6.42
CA VAL A 189 26.16 -12.30 -5.59
C VAL A 189 25.24 -13.09 -6.51
N THR A 190 25.27 -14.41 -6.36
CA THR A 190 24.49 -15.37 -7.16
C THR A 190 23.11 -15.63 -6.56
N SER A 191 22.95 -15.39 -5.25
CA SER A 191 21.69 -15.58 -4.55
C SER A 191 21.55 -14.62 -3.37
N ILE A 192 20.30 -14.27 -3.05
CA ILE A 192 19.97 -13.32 -1.99
C ILE A 192 19.04 -14.01 -0.99
N GLN A 193 19.33 -13.85 0.30
CA GLN A 193 18.47 -14.37 1.34
C GLN A 193 17.30 -13.42 1.58
N VAL A 194 16.10 -13.91 1.30
CA VAL A 194 14.84 -13.24 1.62
C VAL A 194 14.28 -13.82 2.90
N LYS A 195 13.75 -12.95 3.77
CA LYS A 195 13.01 -13.33 4.96
C LYS A 195 11.54 -12.99 4.73
N HIS A 196 10.67 -13.98 4.87
CA HIS A 196 9.24 -13.81 4.73
C HIS A 196 8.60 -13.23 5.99
N ALA A 197 7.40 -12.68 5.84
CA ALA A 197 6.57 -12.20 6.95
C ALA A 197 6.34 -13.25 8.06
N ASP A 198 6.29 -14.56 7.72
CA ASP A 198 6.15 -15.64 8.70
C ASP A 198 7.47 -16.01 9.42
N GLY A 199 8.56 -15.32 9.09
CA GLY A 199 9.90 -15.51 9.63
C GLY A 199 10.72 -16.60 8.94
N THR A 200 10.16 -17.32 7.97
CA THR A 200 10.92 -18.26 7.15
C THR A 200 11.91 -17.53 6.25
N LYS A 201 12.93 -18.25 5.79
CA LYS A 201 13.99 -17.70 4.95
C LYS A 201 14.12 -18.54 3.68
N GLU A 202 14.29 -17.87 2.56
CA GLU A 202 14.57 -18.50 1.28
C GLU A 202 15.76 -17.84 0.59
N TRP A 203 16.45 -18.60 -0.26
CA TRP A 203 17.49 -18.07 -1.13
C TRP A 203 16.91 -17.92 -2.53
N VAL A 204 16.84 -16.69 -3.00
CA VAL A 204 16.38 -16.34 -4.35
C VAL A 204 17.59 -16.16 -5.24
N GLU A 205 17.63 -16.88 -6.36
CA GLU A 205 18.68 -16.70 -7.36
C GLU A 205 18.57 -15.33 -8.02
N VAL A 206 19.71 -14.68 -8.24
CA VAL A 206 19.72 -13.39 -8.95
C VAL A 206 19.47 -13.65 -10.44
N ASN A 207 18.45 -13.00 -10.98
CA ASN A 207 18.09 -13.04 -12.39
C ASN A 207 19.05 -12.13 -13.19
N GLU A 208 19.88 -12.74 -14.03
CA GLU A 208 20.86 -12.03 -14.86
C GLU A 208 20.23 -11.16 -15.96
N ASP A 209 18.96 -11.41 -16.31
CA ASP A 209 18.24 -10.64 -17.32
C ASP A 209 17.74 -9.28 -16.80
N ILE A 210 17.77 -9.08 -15.48
CA ILE A 210 17.38 -7.81 -14.85
C ILE A 210 18.64 -6.98 -14.56
N PRO A 211 18.71 -5.71 -15.01
CA PRO A 211 19.86 -4.85 -14.76
C PRO A 211 20.20 -4.71 -13.27
N LYS A 212 21.44 -5.07 -12.90
CA LYS A 212 21.98 -4.82 -11.56
C LYS A 212 22.21 -3.33 -11.32
N ASN A 213 22.03 -2.88 -10.07
CA ASN A 213 22.44 -1.52 -9.70
C ASN A 213 23.97 -1.37 -9.78
N LYS A 214 24.41 -0.12 -9.88
CA LYS A 214 25.83 0.24 -10.07
C LYS A 214 26.35 1.11 -8.93
N TYR A 215 25.70 1.06 -7.77
CA TYR A 215 26.04 1.90 -6.64
C TYR A 215 27.27 1.34 -5.93
N ASP A 216 28.28 2.17 -5.74
CA ASP A 216 29.36 1.91 -4.79
C ASP A 216 28.94 2.40 -3.40
N TYR A 217 28.56 1.48 -2.51
CA TYR A 217 28.07 1.80 -1.16
C TYR A 217 29.14 2.42 -0.25
N LYS A 218 30.44 2.34 -0.59
CA LYS A 218 31.50 3.09 0.10
C LYS A 218 31.30 4.61 0.01
N ASN A 219 30.48 5.07 -0.95
CA ASN A 219 30.10 6.47 -1.14
C ASN A 219 28.84 6.89 -0.37
N LEU A 220 28.19 5.98 0.36
CA LEU A 220 27.12 6.32 1.30
C LEU A 220 27.71 6.90 2.58
N THR A 221 27.04 7.93 3.09
CA THR A 221 27.38 8.57 4.36
C THR A 221 26.10 8.93 5.12
N TYR A 222 26.05 8.58 6.40
CA TYR A 222 24.89 8.85 7.25
C TYR A 222 25.15 10.00 8.22
N ASP A 223 24.64 11.19 7.85
CA ASP A 223 24.64 12.40 8.67
C ASP A 223 23.26 12.53 9.36
N LYS A 224 23.03 11.69 10.38
CA LYS A 224 21.71 11.48 11.01
C LYS A 224 20.85 12.77 11.13
N PRO A 225 19.61 12.78 10.61
CA PRO A 225 18.88 11.66 10.01
C PRO A 225 19.09 11.48 8.50
N LEU A 226 20.03 12.19 7.87
CA LEU A 226 20.15 12.27 6.42
C LEU A 226 21.14 11.23 5.87
N MET A 227 20.68 10.37 4.97
CA MET A 227 21.55 9.54 4.14
C MET A 227 21.99 10.33 2.90
N ASN A 228 23.29 10.29 2.60
CA ASN A 228 23.92 11.04 1.52
C ASN A 228 24.75 10.10 0.62
N TYR A 229 24.63 10.28 -0.69
CA TYR A 229 25.46 9.60 -1.69
C TYR A 229 26.31 10.62 -2.46
N ARG A 230 27.60 10.31 -2.63
CA ARG A 230 28.56 11.22 -3.27
C ARG A 230 29.31 10.56 -4.42
N GLU A 231 29.33 11.23 -5.57
CA GLU A 231 30.17 10.85 -6.69
C GLU A 231 31.24 11.92 -6.90
N ASP A 232 32.52 11.50 -7.02
CA ASP A 232 33.66 12.41 -7.15
C ASP A 232 33.69 13.53 -6.07
N GLY A 233 33.26 13.19 -4.85
CA GLY A 233 33.16 14.10 -3.71
C GLY A 233 31.98 15.09 -3.75
N LYS A 234 31.13 15.05 -4.79
CA LYS A 234 29.94 15.90 -4.91
C LYS A 234 28.71 15.17 -4.40
N LEU A 235 27.89 15.84 -3.60
CA LEU A 235 26.58 15.32 -3.21
C LEU A 235 25.69 15.25 -4.45
N VAL A 236 25.30 14.03 -4.84
CA VAL A 236 24.42 13.78 -5.99
C VAL A 236 23.03 13.32 -5.55
N SER A 237 22.92 12.73 -4.36
CA SER A 237 21.63 12.32 -3.81
C SER A 237 20.74 13.48 -3.39
N LYS A 238 19.47 13.16 -3.23
CA LYS A 238 18.43 14.01 -2.63
C LYS A 238 17.84 13.32 -1.42
N CYS A 239 17.51 14.09 -0.40
CA CYS A 239 16.85 13.57 0.79
C CYS A 239 15.34 13.82 0.72
N GLY A 240 14.54 12.83 1.08
CA GLY A 240 13.08 12.95 1.11
C GLY A 240 12.48 12.31 2.35
N VAL A 241 11.20 12.62 2.54
CA VAL A 241 10.40 12.09 3.65
C VAL A 241 9.00 11.77 3.17
N ASP A 242 8.43 10.71 3.73
CA ASP A 242 7.11 10.23 3.37
C ASP A 242 6.08 10.86 4.29
N ILE A 243 4.99 11.37 3.71
CA ILE A 243 3.99 12.14 4.44
C ILE A 243 2.59 11.62 4.11
N SER A 244 1.84 11.34 5.17
CA SER A 244 0.42 11.00 5.12
C SER A 244 -0.33 11.67 6.27
N ALA A 245 -1.62 11.38 6.42
CA ALA A 245 -2.36 11.75 7.62
C ALA A 245 -1.74 11.19 8.93
N ASN A 246 -0.91 10.15 8.88
CA ASN A 246 -0.25 9.57 10.06
C ASN A 246 0.71 10.54 10.76
N GLN A 247 1.37 11.42 10.00
CA GLN A 247 2.30 12.40 10.56
C GLN A 247 1.58 13.60 11.23
N GLY A 248 0.25 13.69 11.12
CA GLY A 248 -0.54 14.76 11.71
C GLY A 248 -0.19 16.14 11.12
N GLU A 249 0.11 17.12 11.98
CA GLU A 249 0.51 18.46 11.56
C GLU A 249 2.01 18.51 11.24
N VAL A 250 2.35 18.80 9.97
CA VAL A 250 3.72 18.83 9.47
C VAL A 250 4.17 20.25 9.15
N ASP A 251 5.33 20.66 9.66
CA ASP A 251 5.98 21.92 9.31
C ASP A 251 6.99 21.71 8.17
N PHE A 252 6.48 21.84 6.94
CA PHE A 252 7.27 21.68 5.71
C PHE A 252 8.41 22.71 5.57
N SER A 253 8.30 23.88 6.19
CA SER A 253 9.40 24.86 6.18
C SER A 253 10.56 24.41 7.05
N LYS A 254 10.26 23.77 8.19
CA LYS A 254 11.28 23.11 9.01
C LYS A 254 11.88 21.89 8.33
N LEU A 255 11.09 21.07 7.62
CA LEU A 255 11.62 19.95 6.82
C LEU A 255 12.62 20.43 5.76
N LYS A 256 12.24 21.45 4.97
CA LYS A 256 13.14 22.04 3.98
C LYS A 256 14.43 22.56 4.61
N SER A 257 14.32 23.20 5.78
CA SER A 257 15.47 23.71 6.53
C SER A 257 16.31 22.61 7.19
N ALA A 258 15.74 21.42 7.40
CA ALA A 258 16.41 20.25 7.97
C ALA A 258 17.19 19.45 6.93
N GLY A 259 17.07 19.78 5.64
CA GLY A 259 17.79 19.12 4.55
C GLY A 259 16.92 18.30 3.61
N CYS A 260 15.59 18.26 3.79
CA CYS A 260 14.70 17.59 2.85
C CYS A 260 14.63 18.36 1.52
N ASP A 261 14.88 17.66 0.43
CA ASP A 261 14.76 18.15 -0.94
C ASP A 261 13.34 17.93 -1.49
N PHE A 262 12.76 16.75 -1.21
CA PHE A 262 11.47 16.32 -1.72
C PHE A 262 10.58 15.68 -0.64
N VAL A 263 9.32 15.43 -0.99
CA VAL A 263 8.37 14.66 -0.19
C VAL A 263 7.62 13.67 -1.07
N MET A 264 7.34 12.48 -0.53
CA MET A 264 6.41 11.52 -1.11
C MET A 264 5.10 11.58 -0.33
N ILE A 265 4.03 12.14 -0.93
CA ILE A 265 2.76 12.37 -0.24
C ILE A 265 1.75 11.27 -0.60
N LYS A 266 1.14 10.66 0.42
CA LYS A 266 0.03 9.71 0.22
C LYS A 266 -1.16 10.42 -0.38
N VAL A 267 -1.64 9.96 -1.53
CA VAL A 267 -2.86 10.48 -2.14
C VAL A 267 -4.09 9.77 -1.60
N GLY A 268 -3.99 8.47 -1.41
CA GLY A 268 -5.10 7.67 -0.94
C GLY A 268 -4.78 6.21 -0.96
N ALA A 269 -5.82 5.41 -0.84
CA ALA A 269 -5.72 3.98 -0.81
C ALA A 269 -7.04 3.31 -1.17
N ARG A 270 -6.96 2.02 -1.49
CA ARG A 270 -8.12 1.13 -1.48
C ARG A 270 -8.15 0.36 -0.16
N GLY A 271 -9.30 0.32 0.50
CA GLY A 271 -9.46 -0.38 1.78
C GLY A 271 -9.29 -1.90 1.63
N TYR A 272 -8.53 -2.52 2.54
CA TYR A 272 -8.15 -3.92 2.46
C TYR A 272 -9.31 -4.90 2.68
N SER A 273 -10.32 -4.55 3.50
CA SER A 273 -11.57 -5.34 3.60
C SER A 273 -12.66 -4.78 2.68
N SER A 274 -12.83 -3.46 2.68
CA SER A 274 -13.97 -2.82 2.01
C SER A 274 -13.87 -2.78 0.49
N GLY A 275 -12.65 -2.78 -0.06
CA GLY A 275 -12.37 -2.53 -1.47
C GLY A 275 -12.69 -1.11 -1.96
N ARG A 276 -13.07 -0.19 -1.07
CA ARG A 276 -13.42 1.18 -1.41
C ARG A 276 -12.18 2.06 -1.48
N ILE A 277 -12.12 2.95 -2.47
CA ILE A 277 -11.09 3.98 -2.53
C ILE A 277 -11.41 5.08 -1.50
N VAL A 278 -10.37 5.53 -0.80
CA VAL A 278 -10.39 6.61 0.18
C VAL A 278 -9.20 7.53 -0.05
N THR A 279 -9.45 8.84 -0.10
CA THR A 279 -8.39 9.86 -0.18
C THR A 279 -7.75 10.08 1.19
N ASP A 280 -6.45 10.34 1.23
CA ASP A 280 -5.74 10.71 2.46
C ASP A 280 -6.31 12.02 3.03
N ALA A 281 -6.57 12.04 4.34
CA ALA A 281 -7.28 13.14 4.99
C ALA A 281 -6.51 14.47 4.97
N ASN A 282 -5.18 14.43 4.88
CA ASN A 282 -4.32 15.61 4.89
C ASN A 282 -3.74 15.93 3.50
N LEU A 283 -4.14 15.22 2.44
CA LEU A 283 -3.59 15.36 1.09
C LEU A 283 -3.52 16.81 0.61
N GLU A 284 -4.65 17.51 0.60
CA GLU A 284 -4.74 18.84 0.01
C GLU A 284 -3.87 19.86 0.77
N ASP A 285 -3.87 19.78 2.09
CA ASP A 285 -3.07 20.64 2.96
C ASP A 285 -1.58 20.34 2.83
N ASN A 286 -1.20 19.07 2.76
CA ASN A 286 0.18 18.62 2.56
C ASN A 286 0.71 19.08 1.20
N LEU A 287 -0.04 18.91 0.11
CA LEU A 287 0.36 19.37 -1.22
C LEU A 287 0.56 20.89 -1.27
N LYS A 288 -0.35 21.66 -0.65
CA LYS A 288 -0.22 23.14 -0.58
C LYS A 288 1.00 23.56 0.24
N ALA A 289 1.20 22.93 1.40
CA ALA A 289 2.28 23.27 2.31
C ALA A 289 3.65 22.91 1.74
N ALA A 290 3.81 21.73 1.14
CA ALA A 290 5.03 21.29 0.45
C ALA A 290 5.39 22.24 -0.70
N LYS A 291 4.42 22.56 -1.57
CA LYS A 291 4.60 23.51 -2.67
C LYS A 291 5.03 24.88 -2.17
N LYS A 292 4.39 25.38 -1.09
CA LYS A 292 4.73 26.68 -0.48
C LYS A 292 6.14 26.69 0.11
N ALA A 293 6.59 25.57 0.67
CA ALA A 293 7.93 25.42 1.23
C ALA A 293 9.02 25.25 0.14
N GLY A 294 8.65 25.03 -1.12
CA GLY A 294 9.61 24.80 -2.21
C GLY A 294 10.26 23.42 -2.14
N LEU A 295 9.54 22.43 -1.63
CA LEU A 295 9.89 21.02 -1.73
C LEU A 295 9.41 20.49 -3.08
N ASP A 296 10.21 19.64 -3.73
CA ASP A 296 9.72 18.87 -4.87
C ASP A 296 8.76 17.77 -4.37
N ILE A 297 7.77 17.44 -5.18
CA ILE A 297 6.64 16.60 -4.75
C ILE A 297 6.56 15.38 -5.64
N GLY A 298 6.58 14.21 -5.01
CA GLY A 298 6.11 12.94 -5.53
C GLY A 298 4.91 12.47 -4.72
N VAL A 299 4.21 11.46 -5.20
CA VAL A 299 3.01 10.95 -4.54
C VAL A 299 2.95 9.44 -4.62
N TYR A 300 2.13 8.82 -3.77
CA TYR A 300 1.93 7.38 -3.80
C TYR A 300 0.48 7.00 -3.49
N PHE A 301 0.10 5.80 -3.93
CA PHE A 301 -1.20 5.20 -3.67
C PHE A 301 -1.05 3.82 -3.04
N CYS A 302 -1.71 3.57 -1.90
CA CYS A 302 -1.75 2.25 -1.28
C CYS A 302 -2.83 1.39 -1.92
N SER A 303 -2.44 0.51 -2.83
CA SER A 303 -3.30 -0.37 -3.58
C SER A 303 -3.77 -1.56 -2.75
N GLN A 304 -5.03 -1.93 -2.97
CA GLN A 304 -5.59 -3.22 -2.61
C GLN A 304 -6.30 -3.82 -3.83
N ALA A 305 -5.94 -3.43 -5.05
CA ALA A 305 -6.59 -3.90 -6.27
C ALA A 305 -6.46 -5.42 -6.43
N LEU A 306 -7.53 -6.07 -6.88
CA LEU A 306 -7.58 -7.51 -7.17
C LEU A 306 -7.48 -7.81 -8.66
N ASN A 307 -7.47 -6.78 -9.50
CA ASN A 307 -7.41 -6.90 -10.95
C ASN A 307 -6.99 -5.58 -11.60
N LYS A 308 -6.65 -5.65 -12.89
CA LYS A 308 -6.21 -4.51 -13.71
C LYS A 308 -7.23 -3.36 -13.78
N SER A 309 -8.52 -3.63 -13.64
CA SER A 309 -9.55 -2.57 -13.70
C SER A 309 -9.51 -1.72 -12.45
N GLU A 310 -9.41 -2.35 -11.29
CA GLU A 310 -9.30 -1.64 -10.01
C GLU A 310 -7.98 -0.87 -9.88
N ALA A 311 -6.87 -1.40 -10.39
CA ALA A 311 -5.61 -0.65 -10.44
C ALA A 311 -5.68 0.60 -11.33
N ARG A 312 -6.40 0.53 -12.46
CA ARG A 312 -6.62 1.72 -13.30
C ARG A 312 -7.53 2.73 -12.62
N GLU A 313 -8.57 2.27 -11.91
CA GLU A 313 -9.43 3.14 -11.10
C GLU A 313 -8.62 3.86 -10.00
N GLU A 314 -7.72 3.16 -9.31
CA GLU A 314 -6.83 3.75 -8.31
C GLU A 314 -5.89 4.80 -8.90
N ALA A 315 -5.33 4.52 -10.08
CA ALA A 315 -4.54 5.48 -10.82
C ALA A 315 -5.40 6.70 -11.19
N ASP A 316 -6.54 6.52 -11.86
CA ASP A 316 -7.40 7.63 -12.28
C ASP A 316 -7.80 8.55 -11.11
N GLU A 317 -8.20 7.98 -9.97
CA GLU A 317 -8.51 8.75 -8.75
C GLU A 317 -7.28 9.51 -8.21
N LEU A 318 -6.08 8.91 -8.28
CA LEU A 318 -4.86 9.60 -7.91
C LEU A 318 -4.57 10.78 -8.82
N MET A 319 -4.66 10.60 -10.15
CA MET A 319 -4.41 11.65 -11.14
C MET A 319 -5.36 12.82 -10.96
N ASP A 320 -6.64 12.54 -10.71
CA ASP A 320 -7.65 13.56 -10.47
C ASP A 320 -7.34 14.35 -9.19
N ALA A 321 -6.93 13.67 -8.11
CA ALA A 321 -6.64 14.29 -6.82
C ALA A 321 -5.39 15.21 -6.85
N ILE A 322 -4.41 14.92 -7.70
CA ILE A 322 -3.20 15.75 -7.85
C ILE A 322 -3.34 16.83 -8.93
N SER A 323 -4.49 16.91 -9.60
CA SER A 323 -4.71 17.86 -10.69
C SER A 323 -4.48 19.31 -10.23
N GLY A 324 -3.66 20.06 -10.98
CA GLY A 324 -3.28 21.43 -10.64
C GLY A 324 -2.03 21.58 -9.75
N TYR A 325 -1.41 20.47 -9.34
CA TYR A 325 -0.11 20.45 -8.69
C TYR A 325 0.99 20.05 -9.66
N SER A 326 2.19 20.58 -9.43
CA SER A 326 3.39 20.21 -10.20
C SER A 326 4.05 19.03 -9.48
N ILE A 327 3.71 17.82 -9.92
CA ILE A 327 4.33 16.59 -9.44
C ILE A 327 5.56 16.33 -10.30
N LYS A 328 6.75 16.42 -9.70
CA LYS A 328 8.03 16.23 -10.41
C LYS A 328 8.74 14.96 -10.00
N TYR A 329 8.58 14.55 -8.75
CA TYR A 329 9.02 13.25 -8.31
C TYR A 329 8.00 12.18 -8.72
N PRO A 330 8.40 10.90 -8.71
CA PRO A 330 7.56 9.84 -9.28
C PRO A 330 6.22 9.65 -8.57
N ILE A 331 5.32 8.93 -9.25
CA ILE A 331 4.06 8.45 -8.69
C ILE A 331 4.24 6.96 -8.39
N ALA A 332 4.22 6.61 -7.11
CA ALA A 332 4.51 5.26 -6.65
C ALA A 332 3.25 4.40 -6.46
N PHE A 333 3.31 3.17 -6.96
CA PHE A 333 2.38 2.08 -6.64
C PHE A 333 2.89 1.35 -5.39
N VAL A 334 2.07 1.34 -4.34
CA VAL A 334 2.39 0.69 -3.06
C VAL A 334 1.37 -0.42 -2.81
N MET A 335 1.78 -1.69 -2.85
CA MET A 335 0.90 -2.82 -2.54
C MET A 335 1.48 -3.62 -1.39
N GLU A 336 0.81 -3.61 -0.26
CA GLU A 336 1.32 -4.20 0.98
C GLU A 336 0.26 -5.02 1.70
N ASN A 337 0.71 -6.02 2.43
CA ASN A 337 -0.13 -6.76 3.37
C ASN A 337 -0.41 -5.90 4.61
N VAL A 338 -1.43 -6.30 5.37
CA VAL A 338 -1.80 -5.64 6.63
C VAL A 338 -1.35 -6.52 7.77
N ASP A 339 -0.70 -5.93 8.76
CA ASP A 339 -0.27 -6.66 9.94
C ASP A 339 -1.48 -7.07 10.79
N ASP A 340 -1.41 -8.27 11.35
CA ASP A 340 -2.42 -8.83 12.27
C ASP A 340 -3.86 -8.95 11.69
N ASP A 341 -4.05 -8.74 10.39
CA ASP A 341 -5.34 -8.86 9.70
C ASP A 341 -5.18 -9.49 8.30
N MET A 342 -6.28 -9.89 7.68
CA MET A 342 -6.27 -10.54 6.37
C MET A 342 -6.63 -9.55 5.27
N ALA A 343 -5.66 -9.15 4.46
CA ALA A 343 -5.86 -8.26 3.33
C ALA A 343 -6.46 -9.01 2.13
N ARG A 344 -7.35 -8.37 1.37
CA ARG A 344 -7.98 -9.02 0.21
C ARG A 344 -6.98 -9.42 -0.89
N ILE A 345 -5.80 -8.77 -0.92
CA ILE A 345 -4.73 -9.07 -1.88
C ILE A 345 -3.91 -10.32 -1.56
N GLU A 346 -4.09 -10.93 -0.38
CA GLU A 346 -3.29 -12.11 0.02
C GLU A 346 -3.50 -13.31 -0.90
N ALA A 347 -4.71 -13.47 -1.44
CA ALA A 347 -5.06 -14.56 -2.34
C ALA A 347 -4.58 -14.38 -3.79
N LEU A 348 -3.91 -13.26 -4.09
CA LEU A 348 -3.35 -13.05 -5.43
C LEU A 348 -2.14 -13.96 -5.64
N GLU A 349 -1.93 -14.38 -6.89
CA GLU A 349 -0.70 -15.04 -7.32
C GLU A 349 0.32 -13.98 -7.77
N GLN A 350 1.60 -14.35 -7.89
CA GLN A 350 2.66 -13.45 -8.36
C GLN A 350 2.29 -12.79 -9.71
N THR A 351 1.83 -13.58 -10.68
CA THR A 351 1.43 -13.06 -11.99
C THR A 351 0.28 -12.05 -11.88
N ASP A 352 -0.68 -12.26 -10.97
CA ASP A 352 -1.77 -11.30 -10.79
C ASP A 352 -1.24 -9.98 -10.22
N ARG A 353 -0.37 -10.03 -9.20
CA ARG A 353 0.26 -8.84 -8.62
C ARG A 353 1.06 -8.06 -9.66
N THR A 354 1.90 -8.74 -10.45
CA THR A 354 2.66 -8.13 -11.55
C THR A 354 1.75 -7.41 -12.52
N GLN A 355 0.69 -8.08 -12.96
CA GLN A 355 -0.23 -7.56 -13.97
C GLN A 355 -1.10 -6.41 -13.45
N ILE A 356 -1.39 -6.38 -12.14
CA ILE A 356 -2.07 -5.28 -11.45
C ILE A 356 -1.14 -4.08 -11.32
N ALA A 357 0.08 -4.27 -10.81
CA ALA A 357 1.09 -3.21 -10.69
C ALA A 357 1.36 -2.58 -12.07
N LYS A 358 1.62 -3.40 -13.09
CA LYS A 358 1.82 -2.97 -14.47
C LYS A 358 0.65 -2.16 -15.02
N ALA A 359 -0.59 -2.49 -14.65
CA ALA A 359 -1.76 -1.73 -15.10
C ALA A 359 -1.82 -0.32 -14.48
N PHE A 360 -1.44 -0.18 -13.21
CA PHE A 360 -1.31 1.12 -12.55
C PHE A 360 -0.15 1.93 -13.14
N LEU A 361 1.04 1.32 -13.24
CA LEU A 361 2.27 1.97 -13.71
C LEU A 361 2.14 2.47 -15.15
N ASN A 362 1.59 1.66 -16.06
CA ASN A 362 1.30 2.12 -17.42
C ASN A 362 0.32 3.29 -17.44
N ARG A 363 -0.70 3.29 -16.56
CA ARG A 363 -1.68 4.37 -16.52
C ARG A 363 -1.05 5.70 -16.09
N VAL A 364 -0.12 5.64 -15.14
CA VAL A 364 0.70 6.77 -14.68
C VAL A 364 1.59 7.29 -15.80
N GLU A 365 2.28 6.40 -16.52
CA GLU A 365 3.13 6.74 -17.66
C GLU A 365 2.34 7.38 -18.80
N ASP A 366 1.18 6.82 -19.16
CA ASP A 366 0.27 7.36 -20.17
C ASP A 366 -0.22 8.78 -19.83
N ALA A 367 -0.28 9.12 -18.53
CA ALA A 367 -0.61 10.45 -18.04
C ALA A 367 0.58 11.43 -18.07
N GLY A 368 1.77 10.97 -18.44
CA GLY A 368 2.98 11.78 -18.58
C GLY A 368 3.79 11.96 -17.30
N TYR A 369 3.56 11.12 -16.28
CA TYR A 369 4.31 11.10 -15.03
C TYR A 369 5.31 9.93 -15.02
N THR A 370 6.35 10.02 -14.20
CA THR A 370 7.28 8.91 -13.98
C THR A 370 6.62 7.86 -13.08
N PRO A 371 6.34 6.65 -13.59
CA PRO A 371 5.82 5.56 -12.77
C PRO A 371 6.92 4.97 -11.88
N MET A 372 6.55 4.61 -10.66
CA MET A 372 7.45 3.99 -9.70
C MET A 372 6.77 2.86 -8.95
N ILE A 373 7.49 1.79 -8.70
CA ILE A 373 7.03 0.66 -7.91
C ILE A 373 7.71 0.69 -6.55
N TYR A 374 6.92 0.53 -5.48
CA TYR A 374 7.43 0.47 -4.12
C TYR A 374 7.36 -0.95 -3.60
N GLY A 375 8.39 -1.38 -2.89
CA GLY A 375 8.39 -2.65 -2.20
C GLY A 375 9.64 -2.89 -1.38
N ASP A 376 9.53 -3.79 -0.41
CA ASP A 376 10.67 -4.34 0.30
C ASP A 376 11.32 -5.49 -0.49
N LYS A 377 12.32 -6.10 0.13
CA LYS A 377 13.10 -7.20 -0.44
C LYS A 377 12.22 -8.43 -0.73
N GLU A 378 11.30 -8.79 0.16
CA GLU A 378 10.39 -9.93 -0.06
C GLU A 378 9.48 -9.65 -1.25
N TRP A 379 8.86 -8.48 -1.28
CA TRP A 379 7.89 -8.13 -2.29
C TRP A 379 8.53 -8.09 -3.68
N LEU A 380 9.65 -7.37 -3.83
CA LEU A 380 10.31 -7.18 -5.13
C LEU A 380 10.98 -8.44 -5.67
N LEU A 381 11.41 -9.36 -4.80
CA LEU A 381 12.11 -10.58 -5.24
C LEU A 381 11.20 -11.80 -5.39
N THR A 382 10.03 -11.81 -4.74
CA THR A 382 9.21 -13.05 -4.61
C THR A 382 7.75 -12.85 -4.98
N MET A 383 7.19 -11.64 -4.77
CA MET A 383 5.75 -11.40 -4.89
C MET A 383 5.33 -10.80 -6.23
N VAL A 384 6.28 -10.23 -6.98
CA VAL A 384 6.10 -9.76 -8.35
C VAL A 384 7.20 -10.29 -9.26
N ASP A 385 6.96 -10.17 -10.56
CA ASP A 385 7.93 -10.47 -11.60
C ASP A 385 8.60 -9.16 -12.04
N MET A 386 9.83 -8.95 -11.58
CA MET A 386 10.61 -7.75 -11.91
C MET A 386 11.18 -7.76 -13.33
N GLU A 387 11.26 -8.91 -14.01
CA GLU A 387 11.63 -8.94 -15.43
C GLU A 387 10.54 -8.25 -16.28
N GLU A 388 9.27 -8.43 -15.91
CA GLU A 388 8.14 -7.76 -16.53
C GLU A 388 7.98 -6.27 -16.16
N LEU A 389 8.65 -5.82 -15.10
CA LEU A 389 8.51 -4.49 -14.49
C LEU A 389 9.81 -3.66 -14.52
N GLN A 390 10.89 -4.18 -15.11
CA GLN A 390 12.23 -3.59 -15.10
C GLN A 390 12.33 -2.20 -15.75
N ASP A 391 11.37 -1.84 -16.61
CA ASP A 391 11.33 -0.52 -17.26
C ASP A 391 10.80 0.59 -16.33
N TYR A 392 10.25 0.25 -15.16
CA TYR A 392 9.70 1.20 -14.20
C TYR A 392 10.71 1.51 -13.08
N GLU A 393 10.66 2.74 -12.53
CA GLU A 393 11.53 3.10 -11.41
C GLU A 393 11.17 2.32 -10.15
N VAL A 394 12.18 1.96 -9.34
CA VAL A 394 11.97 1.28 -8.05
C VAL A 394 12.24 2.22 -6.88
N TRP A 395 11.33 2.23 -5.93
CA TRP A 395 11.51 2.75 -4.58
C TRP A 395 11.61 1.59 -3.60
N PHE A 396 12.84 1.23 -3.28
CA PHE A 396 13.15 0.10 -2.42
C PHE A 396 12.98 0.48 -0.95
N ALA A 397 12.42 -0.40 -0.13
CA ALA A 397 12.30 -0.20 1.32
C ALA A 397 13.11 -1.26 2.10
N GLN A 398 14.04 -0.80 2.93
CA GLN A 398 14.78 -1.65 3.87
C GLN A 398 15.45 -0.78 4.94
N ASP A 399 15.15 -1.03 6.21
CA ASP A 399 15.85 -0.43 7.36
C ASP A 399 17.19 -1.16 7.59
N SER A 400 18.21 -0.67 6.88
CA SER A 400 19.57 -1.23 6.88
C SER A 400 20.59 -0.10 6.69
N ASP A 401 21.85 -0.37 7.00
CA ASP A 401 22.96 0.55 6.70
C ASP A 401 23.30 0.58 5.21
N GLU A 402 23.06 -0.52 4.49
CA GLU A 402 23.24 -0.66 3.04
C GLU A 402 22.08 -1.44 2.41
N PRO A 403 21.66 -1.08 1.18
CA PRO A 403 20.56 -1.78 0.51
C PRO A 403 21.02 -3.10 -0.10
N GLU A 404 20.27 -4.17 0.17
CA GLU A 404 20.59 -5.53 -0.31
C GLU A 404 19.87 -5.90 -1.61
N TYR A 405 19.05 -5.01 -2.17
CA TYR A 405 18.38 -5.22 -3.45
C TYR A 405 19.38 -5.10 -4.61
N PRO A 406 19.56 -6.15 -5.45
CA PRO A 406 20.67 -6.21 -6.39
C PRO A 406 20.41 -5.43 -7.69
N TYR A 407 19.15 -5.18 -8.03
CA TYR A 407 18.74 -4.60 -9.29
C TYR A 407 18.67 -3.08 -9.22
N GLU A 408 18.59 -2.40 -10.36
CA GLU A 408 18.49 -0.94 -10.41
C GLU A 408 17.28 -0.42 -9.60
N PHE A 409 17.53 0.55 -8.71
CA PHE A 409 16.50 1.30 -7.99
C PHE A 409 16.85 2.78 -7.96
N GLY A 410 15.84 3.64 -8.03
CA GLY A 410 16.06 5.10 -8.05
C GLY A 410 16.00 5.75 -6.67
N MET A 411 15.23 5.14 -5.76
CA MET A 411 15.02 5.62 -4.39
C MET A 411 15.13 4.46 -3.40
N TRP A 412 15.59 4.77 -2.19
CA TRP A 412 15.65 3.84 -1.07
C TRP A 412 15.11 4.49 0.21
N GLN A 413 14.07 3.91 0.80
CA GLN A 413 13.58 4.23 2.14
C GLN A 413 14.43 3.44 3.15
N TYR A 414 15.31 4.15 3.86
CA TYR A 414 16.39 3.55 4.65
C TYR A 414 16.13 3.57 6.16
N ASP A 415 15.13 4.32 6.62
CA ASP A 415 14.83 4.52 8.04
C ASP A 415 13.34 4.86 8.16
N SER A 416 12.56 4.02 8.86
CA SER A 416 11.11 4.20 8.98
C SER A 416 10.69 5.00 10.23
N ASP A 417 11.59 5.13 11.21
CA ASP A 417 11.31 5.69 12.54
C ASP A 417 12.22 6.88 12.91
N ALA A 418 12.80 7.53 11.90
CA ALA A 418 13.69 8.67 12.10
C ALA A 418 13.00 9.84 12.80
N SER A 419 13.79 10.61 13.55
CA SER A 419 13.36 11.89 14.11
C SER A 419 13.93 13.05 13.30
N ILE A 420 13.04 13.86 12.71
CA ILE A 420 13.40 15.05 11.93
C ILE A 420 12.60 16.29 12.34
N LYS A 421 13.23 17.46 12.26
CA LYS A 421 12.57 18.72 12.56
C LYS A 421 11.45 18.99 11.56
N GLY A 422 10.22 19.08 12.06
CA GLY A 422 9.04 19.40 11.27
C GLY A 422 7.94 18.35 11.39
N ILE A 423 8.28 17.15 11.84
CA ILE A 423 7.33 16.07 12.13
C ILE A 423 7.37 15.79 13.63
N GLN A 424 6.22 15.49 14.23
CA GLN A 424 6.14 14.98 15.59
C GLN A 424 6.02 13.46 15.53
N GLY A 425 6.96 12.75 16.16
CA GLY A 425 7.05 11.30 16.06
C GLY A 425 7.91 10.86 14.88
N ASP A 426 7.54 9.71 14.34
CA ASP A 426 8.35 8.93 13.41
C ASP A 426 8.20 9.43 11.97
N ALA A 427 9.33 9.49 11.26
CA ALA A 427 9.41 9.93 9.88
C ALA A 427 10.15 8.90 9.04
N ALA A 428 9.46 8.36 8.03
CA ALA A 428 10.09 7.48 7.05
C ALA A 428 10.94 8.33 6.09
N MET A 429 12.24 8.13 6.15
CA MET A 429 13.25 8.87 5.41
C MET A 429 13.71 8.08 4.19
N SER A 430 13.80 8.78 3.07
CA SER A 430 14.24 8.23 1.80
C SER A 430 15.43 9.00 1.23
N ILE A 431 16.33 8.27 0.58
CA ILE A 431 17.36 8.82 -0.30
C ILE A 431 16.93 8.58 -1.75
N SER A 432 17.08 9.58 -2.60
CA SER A 432 16.97 9.44 -4.05
C SER A 432 18.35 9.59 -4.68
N PHE A 433 18.76 8.60 -5.45
CA PHE A 433 20.01 8.62 -6.22
C PHE A 433 19.87 9.41 -7.53
N LYS A 434 18.62 9.61 -7.97
CA LYS A 434 18.24 10.42 -9.13
C LYS A 434 17.63 11.75 -8.70
N ASP A 435 17.85 12.79 -9.48
CA ASP A 435 17.20 14.09 -9.32
C ASP A 435 16.05 14.21 -10.33
N TYR A 436 14.87 13.71 -9.96
CA TYR A 436 13.68 13.68 -10.83
C TYR A 436 13.10 15.07 -11.14
N ALA A 437 13.54 16.11 -10.43
CA ALA A 437 13.03 17.46 -10.62
C ALA A 437 13.69 18.22 -11.80
N LYS A 438 14.64 17.61 -12.50
CA LYS A 438 15.46 18.22 -13.56
C LYS A 438 14.97 17.98 -14.97
#